data_AF-A0ABD3P4H7-F1
#
_entry.id   AF-A0ABD3P4H7-F1
#
_cell.length_a   1.000
_cell.length_b   1.000
_cell.length_c   1.000
_cell.angle_alpha   90.00
_cell.angle_beta   90.00
_cell.angle_gamma   90.00
#
_symmetry.space_group_name_H-M   'P 1'
#
loop_
_entity.id
_entity.type
_entity.pdbx_description
1 polymer ?
#
loop_
_entity_poly.entity_id
_entity_poly.type
_entity_poly.pdbx_seq_one_letter_code
_entity_poly.pdbx_strand_id
1 'polypeptide(L)'
;MPGVYASHFWVPTALSRLLRSISRHTLVVYIHREETSRFTSAALHVLTQWCAHGPPKAQKNFFDKVENNNHKCHVREKKLVEILKDRPQEMQMGTIELLTCETYSSIEEYAPNMLFVDYKRANVLQNLLAERYCPKMTNHSHHIGKGAEKVFVQLQNGGTEVSLSEWLEKKSSYLEWTLGLNDKASCLVQTRTMEDNLSTCDGSFIHAQAVLNY
;
A
#
# COMPACT_ATOMS: atom_id res chain seq x y z
N MET A 1 4.00 11.81 27.86
CA MET A 1 3.73 11.15 26.56
C MET A 1 5.07 10.81 25.94
N PRO A 2 5.32 9.56 25.51
CA PRO A 2 6.54 9.28 24.75
C PRO A 2 6.54 10.16 23.49
N GLY A 3 7.70 10.67 23.10
CA GLY A 3 7.82 11.39 21.83
C GLY A 3 7.49 10.45 20.68
N VAL A 4 6.41 10.72 19.95
CA VAL A 4 6.03 9.95 18.75
C VAL A 4 6.47 10.73 17.53
N TYR A 5 7.32 10.12 16.72
CA TYR A 5 7.79 10.69 15.46
C TYR A 5 7.29 9.82 14.32
N ALA A 6 6.38 10.37 13.51
CA ALA A 6 5.94 9.74 12.28
C ALA A 6 6.77 10.27 11.11
N SER A 7 7.27 9.38 10.25
CA SER A 7 8.01 9.75 9.06
C SER A 7 7.75 8.75 7.94
N HIS A 8 7.78 9.24 6.70
CA HIS A 8 7.71 8.41 5.51
C HIS A 8 9.12 8.27 4.94
N PHE A 9 9.58 7.02 4.83
CA PHE A 9 10.85 6.71 4.17
C PHE A 9 10.58 6.34 2.71
N TRP A 10 11.42 6.86 1.82
CA TRP A 10 11.35 6.57 0.38
C TRP A 10 12.67 6.00 -0.16
N VAL A 11 13.71 5.96 0.68
CA VAL A 11 15.05 5.53 0.30
C VAL A 11 15.62 4.61 1.39
N PRO A 12 16.20 3.45 1.05
CA PRO A 12 16.67 2.46 2.03
C PRO A 12 17.75 3.01 2.95
N THR A 13 18.69 3.78 2.40
CA THR A 13 19.81 4.38 3.13
C THR A 13 19.35 5.31 4.25
N ALA A 14 18.22 5.99 4.08
CA ALA A 14 17.65 6.85 5.11
C ALA A 14 17.12 6.03 6.30
N LEU A 15 16.47 4.89 6.03
CA LEU A 15 16.02 3.95 7.06
C LEU A 15 17.21 3.31 7.78
N SER A 16 18.18 2.76 7.03
CA SER A 16 19.40 2.17 7.61
C SER A 16 20.15 3.17 8.50
N ARG A 17 20.27 4.43 8.06
CA ARG A 17 20.87 5.50 8.87
C ARG A 17 20.10 5.79 10.15
N LEU A 18 18.76 5.83 10.09
CA LEU A 18 17.93 5.98 11.29
C LEU A 18 18.22 4.83 12.26
N LEU A 19 18.13 3.58 11.81
CA LEU A 19 18.30 2.40 12.67
C LEU A 19 19.67 2.41 13.38
N ARG A 20 20.73 2.84 12.69
CA ARG A 20 22.08 2.99 13.27
C ARG A 20 22.21 4.10 14.31
N SER A 21 21.36 5.12 14.24
CA SER A 21 21.52 6.38 15.00
C SER A 21 20.55 6.49 16.18
N ILE A 22 19.50 5.68 16.22
CA ILE A 22 18.52 5.69 17.31
C ILE A 22 19.07 5.01 18.56
N SER A 23 18.54 5.42 19.72
CA SER A 23 18.85 4.77 20.99
C SER A 23 18.22 3.39 21.08
N ARG A 24 18.86 2.46 21.80
CA ARG A 24 18.29 1.14 22.12
C ARG A 24 17.00 1.21 22.94
N HIS A 25 16.70 2.37 23.55
CA HIS A 25 15.45 2.61 24.29
C HIS A 25 14.31 3.09 23.39
N THR A 26 14.54 3.24 22.08
CA THR A 26 13.52 3.61 21.10
C THR A 26 12.88 2.36 20.52
N LEU A 27 11.55 2.27 20.57
CA LEU A 27 10.80 1.28 19.82
C LEU A 27 10.57 1.80 18.40
N VAL A 28 11.04 1.06 17.39
CA VAL A 28 10.74 1.33 15.98
C VAL A 28 9.54 0.49 15.58
N VAL A 29 8.52 1.13 15.02
CA VAL A 29 7.37 0.45 14.44
C VAL A 29 7.34 0.74 12.94
N TYR A 30 7.42 -0.30 12.14
CA TYR A 30 7.34 -0.25 10.69
C TYR A 30 5.98 -0.74 10.23
N ILE A 31 5.23 0.17 9.61
CA ILE A 31 3.93 -0.14 9.05
C ILE A 31 4.17 -0.61 7.62
N HIS A 32 4.07 -1.92 7.41
CA HIS A 32 4.27 -2.55 6.12
C HIS A 32 3.00 -2.56 5.29
N ARG A 33 3.15 -2.40 3.98
CA ARG A 33 2.08 -2.57 3.01
C ARG A 33 2.63 -3.34 1.82
N GLU A 34 2.08 -4.52 1.58
CA GLU A 34 2.38 -5.34 0.41
C GLU A 34 2.18 -4.53 -0.89
N GLU A 35 3.14 -4.58 -1.81
CA GLU A 35 3.14 -3.71 -2.99
C GLU A 35 1.96 -3.97 -3.92
N THR A 36 1.56 -5.22 -4.12
CA THR A 36 0.39 -5.55 -4.96
C THR A 36 -0.88 -4.93 -4.39
N SER A 37 -1.11 -5.05 -3.08
CA SER A 37 -2.20 -4.41 -2.35
C SER A 37 -2.11 -2.87 -2.35
N ARG A 38 -0.89 -2.31 -2.28
CA ARG A 38 -0.65 -0.86 -2.40
C ARG A 38 -1.01 -0.35 -3.78
N PHE A 39 -0.50 -1.01 -4.81
CA PHE A 39 -0.69 -0.62 -6.20
C PHE A 39 -2.17 -0.69 -6.62
N THR A 40 -2.87 -1.78 -6.28
CA THR A 40 -4.31 -1.93 -6.59
C THR A 40 -5.15 -0.83 -5.93
N SER A 41 -4.86 -0.49 -4.67
CA SER A 41 -5.53 0.63 -4.00
C SER A 41 -5.19 1.99 -4.60
N ALA A 42 -3.94 2.23 -5.00
CA ALA A 42 -3.54 3.47 -5.65
C ALA A 42 -4.22 3.61 -7.02
N ALA A 43 -4.29 2.51 -7.78
CA ALA A 43 -5.01 2.44 -9.04
C ALA A 43 -6.50 2.78 -8.86
N LEU A 44 -7.16 2.16 -7.88
CA LEU A 44 -8.54 2.44 -7.56
C LEU A 44 -8.75 3.91 -7.18
N HIS A 45 -7.89 4.47 -6.32
CA HIS A 45 -7.97 5.86 -5.88
C HIS A 45 -7.82 6.83 -7.06
N VAL A 46 -6.71 6.74 -7.79
CA VAL A 46 -6.37 7.63 -8.91
C VAL A 46 -7.45 7.59 -10.00
N LEU A 47 -7.89 6.41 -10.41
CA LEU A 47 -8.89 6.28 -11.48
C LEU A 47 -10.27 6.78 -11.03
N THR A 48 -10.63 6.59 -9.76
CA THR A 48 -11.86 7.16 -9.19
C THR A 48 -11.79 8.69 -9.15
N GLN A 49 -10.65 9.26 -8.78
CA GLN A 49 -10.42 10.71 -8.80
C GLN A 49 -10.50 11.27 -10.23
N TRP A 50 -9.90 10.58 -11.21
CA TRP A 50 -10.00 10.98 -12.62
C TRP A 50 -11.43 10.90 -13.14
N CYS A 51 -12.21 9.92 -12.69
CA CYS A 51 -13.62 9.84 -13.05
C CYS A 51 -14.43 11.00 -12.47
N ALA A 52 -14.16 11.39 -11.23
CA ALA A 52 -14.88 12.47 -10.55
C ALA A 52 -14.49 13.88 -11.02
N HIS A 53 -13.21 14.11 -11.32
CA HIS A 53 -12.64 15.44 -11.57
C HIS A 53 -12.06 15.63 -12.96
N GLY A 54 -12.09 14.57 -13.79
CA GLY A 54 -11.44 14.52 -15.09
C GLY A 54 -9.99 14.06 -14.99
N PRO A 55 -9.49 13.32 -15.99
CA PRO A 55 -8.08 12.93 -16.06
C PRO A 55 -7.18 14.14 -16.35
N PRO A 56 -5.86 14.05 -16.07
CA PRO A 56 -4.88 15.06 -16.47
C PRO A 56 -4.95 15.35 -17.98
N LYS A 57 -4.51 16.54 -18.40
CA LYS A 57 -4.55 16.96 -19.82
C LYS A 57 -3.93 15.94 -20.79
N ALA A 58 -2.84 15.28 -20.37
CA ALA A 58 -2.18 14.24 -21.15
C ALA A 58 -3.05 12.98 -21.41
N GLN A 59 -4.11 12.79 -20.62
CA GLN A 59 -4.98 11.62 -20.61
C GLN A 59 -6.47 12.00 -20.83
N LYS A 60 -6.74 13.14 -21.49
CA LYS A 60 -8.08 13.75 -21.63
C LYS A 60 -9.15 12.81 -22.20
N ASN A 61 -8.76 11.79 -22.96
CA ASN A 61 -9.65 10.80 -23.61
C ASN A 61 -9.45 9.37 -23.07
N PHE A 62 -8.99 9.24 -21.82
CA PHE A 62 -8.76 7.96 -21.19
C PHE A 62 -10.06 7.13 -21.09
N PHE A 63 -11.11 7.72 -20.51
CA PHE A 63 -12.42 7.09 -20.43
C PHE A 63 -13.13 7.12 -21.79
N ASP A 64 -13.68 5.97 -22.20
CA ASP A 64 -14.44 5.84 -23.44
C ASP A 64 -15.86 6.42 -23.31
N LYS A 65 -16.42 6.39 -22.10
CA LYS A 65 -17.74 6.94 -21.78
C LYS A 65 -17.76 7.47 -20.35
N VAL A 66 -18.40 8.63 -20.16
CA VAL A 66 -18.68 9.20 -18.84
C VAL A 66 -20.18 9.48 -18.75
N GLU A 67 -20.88 8.80 -17.85
CA GLU A 67 -22.30 8.98 -17.59
C GLU A 67 -22.50 9.99 -16.47
N ASN A 68 -22.78 11.24 -16.84
CA ASN A 68 -22.91 12.37 -15.90
C ASN A 68 -24.00 12.17 -14.85
N ASN A 69 -25.07 11.44 -15.17
CA ASN A 69 -26.21 11.24 -14.26
C ASN A 69 -25.84 10.40 -13.03
N ASN A 70 -24.90 9.45 -13.17
CA ASN A 70 -24.49 8.53 -12.11
C ASN A 70 -23.00 8.60 -11.78
N HIS A 71 -22.26 9.56 -12.39
CA HIS A 71 -20.80 9.66 -12.30
C HIS A 71 -20.09 8.33 -12.60
N LYS A 72 -20.59 7.56 -13.57
CA LYS A 72 -19.96 6.31 -14.00
C LYS A 72 -19.01 6.58 -15.15
N CYS A 73 -17.79 6.06 -15.05
CA CYS A 73 -16.80 6.15 -16.11
C CYS A 73 -16.44 4.76 -16.61
N HIS A 74 -16.39 4.61 -17.93
CA HIS A 74 -16.13 3.34 -18.58
C HIS A 74 -14.80 3.40 -19.31
N VAL A 75 -13.99 2.35 -19.16
CA VAL A 75 -12.70 2.22 -19.83
C VAL A 75 -12.54 0.82 -20.41
N ARG A 76 -12.02 0.72 -21.63
CA ARG A 76 -11.62 -0.56 -22.22
C ARG A 76 -10.41 -1.16 -21.49
N GLU A 77 -10.47 -2.46 -21.24
CA GLU A 77 -9.41 -3.21 -20.54
C GLU A 77 -8.01 -2.96 -21.10
N LYS A 78 -7.85 -2.86 -22.43
CA LYS A 78 -6.55 -2.56 -23.06
C LYS A 78 -5.96 -1.22 -22.60
N LYS A 79 -6.78 -0.16 -22.64
CA LYS A 79 -6.37 1.19 -22.20
C LYS A 79 -6.07 1.21 -20.71
N LEU A 80 -6.82 0.44 -19.92
CA LEU A 80 -6.57 0.29 -18.49
C LEU A 80 -5.19 -0.35 -18.24
N VAL A 81 -4.86 -1.44 -18.94
CA VAL A 81 -3.54 -2.07 -18.79
C VAL A 81 -2.41 -1.13 -19.19
N GLU A 82 -2.58 -0.37 -20.28
CA GLU A 82 -1.60 0.65 -20.71
C GLU A 82 -1.37 1.72 -19.62
N ILE A 83 -2.44 2.28 -19.04
CA ILE A 83 -2.26 3.31 -18.00
C ILE A 83 -1.66 2.76 -16.70
N LEU A 84 -1.96 1.50 -16.36
CA LEU A 84 -1.39 0.85 -15.18
C LEU A 84 0.11 0.60 -15.35
N LYS A 85 0.58 0.36 -16.59
CA LYS A 85 2.01 0.26 -16.92
C LYS A 85 2.73 1.59 -16.77
N ASP A 86 2.08 2.69 -17.14
CA ASP A 86 2.65 4.04 -17.01
C ASP A 86 2.73 4.52 -15.55
N ARG A 87 2.00 3.87 -14.63
CA ARG A 87 1.98 4.13 -13.18
C ARG A 87 1.85 5.62 -12.82
N PRO A 88 0.85 6.36 -13.31
CA PRO A 88 0.74 7.79 -13.04
C PRO A 88 0.49 8.11 -11.55
N GLN A 89 0.91 9.30 -11.12
CA GLN A 89 0.58 9.88 -9.82
C GLN A 89 0.98 8.96 -8.65
N GLU A 90 0.05 8.64 -7.75
CA GLU A 90 0.30 7.79 -6.58
C GLU A 90 0.68 6.35 -6.97
N MET A 91 0.36 5.90 -8.18
CA MET A 91 0.70 4.54 -8.63
C MET A 91 2.23 4.33 -8.75
N GLN A 92 3.03 5.38 -8.97
CA GLN A 92 4.51 5.27 -9.00
C GLN A 92 5.14 5.19 -7.61
N MET A 93 4.42 5.56 -6.56
CA MET A 93 4.95 5.70 -5.20
C MET A 93 4.93 4.35 -4.48
N GLY A 94 5.85 3.45 -4.86
CA GLY A 94 6.07 2.15 -4.22
C GLY A 94 7.22 2.18 -3.21
N THR A 95 7.20 1.26 -2.24
CA THR A 95 8.22 1.15 -1.19
C THR A 95 8.98 -0.18 -1.23
N ILE A 96 8.86 -0.94 -2.33
CA ILE A 96 9.56 -2.23 -2.52
C ILE A 96 11.07 -2.14 -2.36
N GLU A 97 11.63 -0.97 -2.64
CA GLU A 97 13.07 -0.75 -2.52
C GLU A 97 13.46 -0.59 -1.04
N LEU A 98 12.55 -0.28 -0.10
CA LEU A 98 12.90 -0.02 1.30
C LEU A 98 13.39 -1.26 2.05
N LEU A 99 12.78 -2.42 1.86
CA LEU A 99 13.15 -3.67 2.56
C LEU A 99 14.18 -4.46 1.74
N THR A 100 15.32 -3.84 1.47
CA THR A 100 16.47 -4.51 0.85
C THR A 100 17.18 -5.45 1.82
N CYS A 101 18.06 -6.30 1.31
CA CYS A 101 18.99 -7.05 2.16
C CYS A 101 19.83 -6.16 3.08
N GLU A 102 20.30 -5.00 2.60
CA GLU A 102 21.03 -4.04 3.45
C GLU A 102 20.16 -3.54 4.61
N THR A 103 18.88 -3.31 4.35
CA THR A 103 17.93 -2.90 5.36
C THR A 103 17.73 -4.01 6.39
N TYR A 104 17.54 -5.26 5.95
CA TYR A 104 17.40 -6.40 6.87
C TYR A 104 18.64 -6.60 7.75
N SER A 105 19.84 -6.52 7.18
CA SER A 105 21.08 -6.58 7.96
C SER A 105 21.17 -5.42 8.96
N SER A 106 20.73 -4.21 8.57
CA SER A 106 20.71 -3.07 9.50
C SER A 106 19.68 -3.25 10.62
N ILE A 107 18.55 -3.91 10.37
CA ILE A 107 17.56 -4.25 11.39
C ILE A 107 18.15 -5.26 12.36
N GLU A 108 18.78 -6.32 11.86
CA GLU A 108 19.42 -7.35 12.68
C GLU A 108 20.49 -6.76 13.60
N GLU A 109 21.37 -5.90 13.07
CA GLU A 109 22.50 -5.35 13.81
C GLU A 109 22.09 -4.27 14.82
N TYR A 110 21.16 -3.38 14.45
CA TYR A 110 20.90 -2.15 15.21
C TYR A 110 19.52 -2.07 15.86
N ALA A 111 18.51 -2.76 15.32
CA ALA A 111 17.13 -2.67 15.78
C ALA A 111 16.43 -4.04 15.83
N PRO A 112 17.01 -5.05 16.52
CA PRO A 112 16.40 -6.39 16.60
C PRO A 112 15.04 -6.38 17.32
N ASN A 113 14.74 -5.31 18.07
CA ASN A 113 13.46 -5.08 18.76
C ASN A 113 12.42 -4.28 17.95
N MET A 114 12.67 -4.09 16.66
CA MET A 114 11.74 -3.44 15.74
C MET A 114 10.46 -4.27 15.56
N LEU A 115 9.33 -3.60 15.42
CA LEU A 115 8.02 -4.20 15.23
C LEU A 115 7.52 -3.93 13.81
N PHE A 116 7.09 -4.97 13.11
CA PHE A 116 6.37 -4.85 11.84
C PHE A 116 4.87 -4.95 12.09
N VAL A 117 4.10 -4.15 11.36
CA VAL A 117 2.63 -4.07 11.46
C VAL A 117 2.03 -4.01 10.06
N ASP A 118 1.00 -4.80 9.78
CA ASP A 118 0.22 -4.63 8.55
C ASP A 118 -0.49 -3.27 8.57
N TYR A 119 -0.36 -2.50 7.50
CA TYR A 119 -1.07 -1.23 7.29
C TYR A 119 -2.57 -1.33 7.56
N LYS A 120 -3.23 -2.45 7.22
CA LYS A 120 -4.67 -2.68 7.52
C LYS A 120 -4.98 -2.62 9.01
N ARG A 121 -3.99 -2.84 9.88
CA ARG A 121 -4.09 -2.76 11.35
C ARG A 121 -3.49 -1.48 11.93
N ALA A 122 -3.03 -0.52 11.12
CA ALA A 122 -2.46 0.73 11.62
C ALA A 122 -3.42 1.47 12.58
N ASN A 123 -4.73 1.41 12.33
CA ASN A 123 -5.75 1.98 13.23
C ASN A 123 -5.79 1.31 14.60
N VAL A 124 -5.52 0.00 14.68
CA VAL A 124 -5.46 -0.73 15.97
C VAL A 124 -4.29 -0.20 16.79
N LEU A 125 -3.12 -0.04 16.18
CA LEU A 125 -1.95 0.55 16.82
C LEU A 125 -2.24 1.98 17.31
N GLN A 126 -2.82 2.81 16.44
CA GLN A 126 -3.19 4.19 16.79
C GLN A 126 -4.17 4.23 17.96
N ASN A 127 -5.17 3.34 17.98
CA ASN A 127 -6.14 3.25 19.07
C ASN A 127 -5.47 2.81 20.37
N LEU A 128 -4.60 1.80 20.36
CA LEU A 128 -3.87 1.35 21.55
C LEU A 128 -3.00 2.48 22.14
N LEU A 129 -2.32 3.24 21.28
CA LEU A 129 -1.54 4.40 21.69
C LEU A 129 -2.44 5.51 22.24
N ALA A 130 -3.58 5.78 21.58
CA ALA A 130 -4.53 6.79 22.01
C ALA A 130 -5.21 6.42 23.34
N GLU A 131 -5.65 5.19 23.55
CA GLU A 131 -6.23 4.72 24.80
C GLU A 131 -5.25 4.92 25.97
N ARG A 132 -3.97 4.59 25.74
CA ARG A 132 -2.96 4.68 26.79
C ARG A 132 -2.48 6.09 27.08
N TYR A 133 -2.28 6.91 26.05
CA TYR A 133 -1.60 8.20 26.17
C TYR A 133 -2.47 9.42 25.84
N CYS A 134 -3.62 9.22 25.18
CA CYS A 134 -4.57 10.24 24.77
C CYS A 134 -6.04 9.82 25.04
N PRO A 135 -6.42 9.41 26.26
CA PRO A 135 -7.72 8.77 26.54
C PRO A 135 -8.94 9.68 26.27
N LYS A 136 -8.72 10.97 26.04
CA LYS A 136 -9.76 11.95 25.69
C LYS A 136 -10.01 12.09 24.17
N MET A 137 -9.19 11.47 23.31
CA MET A 137 -9.29 11.57 21.85
C MET A 137 -10.00 10.37 21.17
N THR A 138 -10.36 9.33 21.91
CA THR A 138 -10.94 8.08 21.38
C THR A 138 -12.37 8.22 20.82
N ASN A 139 -12.96 9.43 20.84
CA ASN A 139 -14.34 9.68 20.41
C ASN A 139 -14.51 10.10 18.93
N HIS A 140 -13.45 10.15 18.14
CA HIS A 140 -13.54 10.54 16.72
C HIS A 140 -13.44 9.32 15.80
N SER A 141 -14.55 8.60 15.66
CA SER A 141 -14.75 7.67 14.56
C SER A 141 -14.80 8.46 13.24
N HIS A 142 -13.73 8.42 12.46
CA HIS A 142 -13.80 8.84 11.06
C HIS A 142 -14.45 7.71 10.26
N HIS A 143 -15.77 7.79 10.09
CA HIS A 143 -16.46 7.01 9.08
C HIS A 143 -16.02 7.48 7.69
N ILE A 144 -15.01 6.82 7.13
CA ILE A 144 -14.73 6.91 5.69
C ILE A 144 -15.88 6.16 5.01
N GLY A 145 -16.92 6.88 4.62
CA GLY A 145 -18.01 6.32 3.85
C GLY A 145 -17.44 5.69 2.57
N LYS A 146 -17.67 4.39 2.38
CA LYS A 146 -17.43 3.73 1.08
C LYS A 146 -18.38 4.37 0.08
N GLY A 147 -17.89 5.37 -0.66
CA GLY A 147 -18.61 5.90 -1.82
C GLY A 147 -18.90 4.77 -2.80
N ALA A 148 -20.04 4.85 -3.51
CA ALA A 148 -20.35 3.92 -4.58
C ALA A 148 -19.22 3.92 -5.61
N GLU A 149 -18.87 2.74 -6.12
CA GLU A 149 -17.81 2.59 -7.11
C GLU A 149 -18.22 3.21 -8.45
N LYS A 150 -17.31 4.00 -9.03
CA LYS A 150 -17.59 4.90 -10.16
C LYS A 150 -16.94 4.47 -11.47
N VAL A 151 -16.00 3.53 -11.43
CA VAL A 151 -15.21 3.14 -12.61
C VAL A 151 -15.53 1.70 -12.98
N PHE A 152 -15.82 1.51 -14.27
CA PHE A 152 -16.22 0.24 -14.85
C PHE A 152 -15.30 -0.13 -16.03
N VAL A 153 -14.94 -1.39 -16.12
CA VAL A 153 -14.01 -1.94 -17.11
C VAL A 153 -14.79 -2.76 -18.12
N GLN A 154 -14.64 -2.42 -19.39
CA GLN A 154 -15.20 -3.19 -20.51
C GLN A 154 -14.20 -4.26 -20.93
N LEU A 155 -14.57 -5.53 -20.71
CA LEU A 155 -13.74 -6.69 -21.04
C LEU A 155 -13.71 -6.94 -22.55
N GLN A 156 -12.55 -7.37 -23.05
CA GLN A 156 -12.40 -7.68 -24.48
C GLN A 156 -13.24 -8.89 -24.93
N ASN A 157 -13.46 -9.86 -24.02
CA ASN A 157 -14.02 -11.17 -24.34
C ASN A 157 -15.56 -11.23 -24.24
N GLY A 158 -16.26 -10.26 -24.82
CA GLY A 158 -17.72 -10.29 -24.93
C GLY A 158 -18.45 -9.03 -24.47
N GLY A 159 -17.74 -7.93 -24.23
CA GLY A 159 -18.35 -6.64 -23.87
C GLY A 159 -18.96 -6.62 -22.46
N THR A 160 -18.73 -7.66 -21.66
CA THR A 160 -19.13 -7.69 -20.25
C THR A 160 -18.44 -6.57 -19.49
N GLU A 161 -19.23 -5.88 -18.66
CA GLU A 161 -18.77 -4.80 -17.80
C GLU A 161 -18.58 -5.33 -16.37
N VAL A 162 -17.45 -4.99 -15.76
CA VAL A 162 -17.13 -5.31 -14.37
C VAL A 162 -16.68 -4.04 -13.64
N SER A 163 -16.79 -4.00 -12.32
CA SER A 163 -16.25 -2.86 -11.57
C SER A 163 -14.72 -2.87 -11.57
N LEU A 164 -14.11 -1.70 -11.39
CA LEU A 164 -12.65 -1.59 -11.36
C LEU A 164 -12.02 -2.41 -10.21
N SER A 165 -12.65 -2.41 -9.04
CA SER A 165 -12.20 -3.15 -7.86
C SER A 165 -12.23 -4.66 -8.10
N GLU A 166 -13.33 -5.17 -8.66
CA GLU A 166 -13.45 -6.58 -9.05
C GLU A 166 -12.40 -6.97 -10.09
N TRP A 167 -12.17 -6.09 -11.08
CA TRP A 167 -11.16 -6.33 -12.10
C TRP A 167 -9.73 -6.36 -11.52
N LEU A 168 -9.39 -5.38 -10.66
CA LEU A 168 -8.08 -5.28 -10.00
C LEU A 168 -7.82 -6.48 -9.08
N GLU A 169 -8.83 -6.94 -8.34
CA GLU A 169 -8.73 -8.11 -7.47
C GLU A 169 -8.45 -9.37 -8.30
N LYS A 170 -9.26 -9.64 -9.32
CA LYS A 170 -9.11 -10.82 -10.19
C LYS A 170 -7.81 -10.83 -10.99
N LYS A 171 -7.25 -9.65 -11.31
CA LYS A 171 -6.03 -9.51 -12.11
C LYS A 171 -4.79 -9.21 -11.26
N SER A 172 -4.90 -9.18 -9.93
CA SER A 172 -3.81 -8.81 -9.01
C SER A 172 -2.49 -9.55 -9.30
N SER A 173 -2.50 -10.89 -9.35
CA SER A 173 -1.30 -11.67 -9.65
C SER A 173 -0.75 -11.42 -11.06
N TYR A 174 -1.63 -11.22 -12.04
CA TYR A 174 -1.22 -10.87 -13.41
C TYR A 174 -0.55 -9.49 -13.46
N LEU A 175 -1.08 -8.52 -12.72
CA LEU A 175 -0.54 -7.17 -12.62
C LEU A 175 0.79 -7.17 -11.88
N GLU A 176 0.92 -7.92 -10.79
CA GLU A 176 2.18 -8.07 -10.06
C GLU A 176 3.32 -8.47 -11.00
N TRP A 177 3.08 -9.53 -11.80
CA TRP A 177 4.05 -10.02 -12.77
C TRP A 177 4.25 -9.07 -13.94
N THR A 178 3.18 -8.64 -14.60
CA THR A 178 3.25 -7.84 -15.85
C THR A 178 3.86 -6.46 -15.61
N LEU A 179 3.62 -5.90 -14.43
CA LEU A 179 4.16 -4.60 -14.07
C LEU A 179 5.56 -4.72 -13.48
N GLY A 180 6.00 -5.90 -13.04
CA GLY A 180 7.25 -6.04 -12.31
C GLY A 180 7.19 -5.31 -10.96
N LEU A 181 6.09 -5.51 -10.21
CA LEU A 181 5.89 -4.81 -8.94
C LEU A 181 6.95 -5.18 -7.91
N ASN A 182 7.57 -6.36 -8.00
CA ASN A 182 8.56 -6.85 -7.03
C ASN A 182 9.97 -7.02 -7.62
N ASP A 183 10.21 -6.62 -8.87
CA ASP A 183 11.47 -6.89 -9.60
C ASP A 183 12.72 -6.28 -8.94
N LYS A 184 12.52 -5.25 -8.10
CA LYS A 184 13.61 -4.55 -7.42
C LYS A 184 13.82 -4.99 -5.97
N ALA A 185 13.01 -5.92 -5.45
CA ALA A 185 13.16 -6.42 -4.10
C ALA A 185 14.38 -7.36 -4.01
N SER A 186 15.44 -6.93 -3.33
CA SER A 186 16.68 -7.72 -3.21
C SER A 186 16.60 -8.85 -2.18
N CYS A 187 15.73 -8.74 -1.16
CA CYS A 187 15.50 -9.76 -0.13
C CYS A 187 14.01 -10.19 -0.12
N LEU A 188 13.51 -10.57 -1.30
CA LEU A 188 12.10 -10.89 -1.51
C LEU A 188 11.62 -12.06 -0.63
N VAL A 189 12.48 -13.05 -0.36
CA VAL A 189 12.11 -14.20 0.51
C VAL A 189 11.80 -13.71 1.92
N GLN A 190 12.70 -12.94 2.53
CA GLN A 190 12.49 -12.38 3.87
C GLN A 190 11.27 -11.45 3.91
N THR A 191 11.06 -10.65 2.86
CA THR A 191 9.87 -9.79 2.75
C THR A 191 8.58 -10.61 2.69
N ARG A 192 8.52 -11.66 1.86
CA ARG A 192 7.34 -12.53 1.79
C ARG A 192 7.10 -13.29 3.08
N THR A 193 8.14 -13.80 3.74
CA THR A 193 8.02 -14.45 5.04
C THR A 193 7.46 -13.47 6.10
N MET A 194 7.92 -12.22 6.09
CA MET A 194 7.39 -11.17 6.95
C MET A 194 5.91 -10.88 6.64
N GLU A 195 5.53 -10.78 5.36
CA GLU A 195 4.15 -10.57 4.91
C GLU A 195 3.22 -11.73 5.29
N ASP A 196 3.64 -12.97 5.05
CA ASP A 196 2.91 -14.18 5.41
C ASP A 196 2.68 -14.23 6.92
N ASN A 197 3.71 -13.94 7.72
CA ASN A 197 3.61 -13.88 9.17
C ASN A 197 2.66 -12.75 9.64
N LEU A 198 2.71 -11.57 9.01
CA LEU A 198 1.77 -10.48 9.32
C LEU A 198 0.31 -10.85 9.01
N SER A 199 0.10 -11.61 7.92
CA SER A 199 -1.24 -12.02 7.50
C SER A 199 -1.84 -13.13 8.35
N THR A 200 -0.99 -13.97 8.96
CA THR A 200 -1.39 -15.17 9.72
C THR A 200 -1.38 -14.97 11.24
N CYS A 201 -0.58 -14.06 11.78
CA CYS A 201 -0.56 -13.78 13.21
C CYS A 201 -1.85 -13.07 13.68
N ASP A 202 -2.45 -13.59 14.75
CA ASP A 202 -3.51 -12.91 15.49
C ASP A 202 -3.02 -11.54 15.98
N GLY A 203 -3.54 -10.47 15.35
CA GLY A 203 -3.17 -9.09 15.63
C GLY A 203 -2.32 -8.41 14.55
N SER A 204 -1.66 -9.16 13.67
CA SER A 204 -0.76 -8.63 12.60
C SER A 204 0.37 -7.72 13.13
N PHE A 205 0.94 -8.08 14.29
CA PHE A 205 2.14 -7.47 14.86
C PHE A 205 3.22 -8.54 14.95
N ILE A 206 4.38 -8.34 14.33
CA ILE A 206 5.49 -9.30 14.43
C ILE A 206 6.79 -8.61 14.79
N HIS A 207 7.55 -9.24 15.66
CA HIS A 207 8.86 -8.76 16.08
C HIS A 207 9.90 -9.09 15.00
N ALA A 208 10.86 -8.20 14.76
CA ALA A 208 11.87 -8.38 13.71
C ALA A 208 12.65 -9.70 13.84
N GLN A 209 12.98 -10.11 15.07
CA GLN A 209 13.62 -11.42 15.33
C GLN A 209 12.83 -12.62 14.79
N ALA A 210 11.50 -12.56 14.72
CA ALA A 210 10.70 -13.65 14.15
C ALA A 210 10.85 -13.76 12.63
N VAL A 211 11.26 -12.67 11.97
CA VAL A 211 11.51 -12.61 10.53
C VAL A 211 12.95 -13.00 10.19
N LEU A 212 13.91 -12.66 11.05
CA LEU A 212 15.35 -12.81 10.80
C LEU A 212 15.89 -14.24 11.00
N ASN A 213 15.12 -15.15 11.61
CA ASN A 213 15.56 -16.51 11.91
C ASN A 213 15.31 -17.53 10.77
N TYR A 214 15.04 -17.06 9.55
CA TYR A 214 14.81 -17.85 8.33
C TYR A 214 15.64 -17.29 7.17
#